data_AF-A0A942SCK9-F1
#
_entry.id   AF-A0A942SCK9-F1
#
_cell.length_a   1.000
_cell.length_b   1.000
_cell.length_c   1.000
_cell.angle_alpha   90.00
_cell.angle_beta   90.00
_cell.angle_gamma   90.00
#
_symmetry.space_group_name_H-M   'P 1'
#
loop_
_entity.id
_entity.type
_entity.pdbx_description
1 polymer ?
#
loop_
_entity_poly.entity_id
_entity_poly.type
_entity_poly.pdbx_seq_one_letter_code
_entity_poly.pdbx_strand_id
1 'polypeptide(L)'
;DQALFTVGLGVGYEFSDKLMLRAGVHYAQLNAQDQYQENTLRRLRNLSFATNLWEGHVAGEFHFLGMTDRVFSPYVMGGVAVFNYNPYAYAPVSAGGQKVFLRPLSTEGQGLSGTGRPTYSLTQFAIPFGVGVRMKLTDKIGVGAEIGYRKTFTDYIDDVSTSYVDQSTLLSQRGPLAVQMAFRTPEVPGHTTDPYPANGVQRGGSAKDNYYFIGLTLSYRLGQGSGGSGFGGGRGSSKKYKMGCPTNVW
;
A
#
# COMPACT_ATOMS: atom_id res chain seq x y z
N ASP A 1 14.84 -0.86 1.88
CA ASP A 1 13.47 -1.41 1.82
C ASP A 1 12.61 -0.79 2.90
N GLN A 2 11.37 -0.42 2.54
CA GLN A 2 10.47 0.32 3.43
C GLN A 2 9.43 -0.67 3.97
N ALA A 3 9.52 -0.99 5.27
CA ALA A 3 8.53 -1.79 5.97
C ALA A 3 7.44 -0.86 6.50
N LEU A 4 6.21 -1.10 6.07
CA LEU A 4 5.06 -0.27 6.38
C LEU A 4 4.18 -0.94 7.43
N PHE A 5 3.85 -0.25 8.52
CA PHE A 5 2.77 -0.70 9.39
C PHE A 5 1.42 -0.29 8.80
N THR A 6 0.48 -1.22 8.69
CA THR A 6 -0.85 -0.96 8.13
C THR A 6 -1.95 -1.37 9.09
N VAL A 7 -3.07 -0.65 9.00
CA VAL A 7 -4.33 -1.06 9.64
C VAL A 7 -5.39 -1.23 8.56
N GLY A 8 -6.17 -2.29 8.69
CA GLY A 8 -7.11 -2.72 7.68
C GLY A 8 -8.50 -2.99 8.22
N LEU A 9 -9.51 -2.70 7.38
CA LEU A 9 -10.87 -3.17 7.56
C LEU A 9 -11.25 -4.01 6.34
N GLY A 10 -12.00 -5.10 6.55
CA GLY A 10 -12.43 -5.96 5.45
C GLY A 10 -13.79 -6.59 5.67
N VAL A 11 -14.39 -6.99 4.56
CA VAL A 11 -15.58 -7.83 4.52
C VAL A 11 -15.25 -8.99 3.62
N GLY A 12 -15.58 -10.22 4.02
CA GLY A 12 -15.39 -11.34 3.11
C GLY A 12 -16.42 -12.43 3.21
N TYR A 13 -16.41 -13.24 2.17
CA TYR A 13 -17.36 -14.30 1.90
C TYR A 13 -16.59 -15.62 1.81
N GLU A 14 -17.01 -16.61 2.58
CA GLU A 14 -16.39 -17.93 2.58
C GLU A 14 -17.09 -18.82 1.54
N PHE A 15 -16.33 -19.26 0.54
CA PHE A 15 -16.79 -20.21 -0.46
C PHE A 15 -16.69 -21.66 0.03
N SER A 16 -15.71 -21.93 0.89
CA SER A 16 -15.52 -23.22 1.55
C SER A 16 -14.80 -22.99 2.89
N ASP A 17 -14.65 -24.05 3.67
CA ASP A 17 -13.89 -24.01 4.93
C ASP A 17 -12.47 -23.46 4.78
N LYS A 18 -11.85 -23.59 3.59
CA LYS A 18 -10.48 -23.13 3.33
C LYS A 18 -10.37 -21.96 2.37
N LEU A 19 -11.46 -21.55 1.73
CA LEU A 19 -11.43 -20.52 0.69
C LEU A 19 -12.34 -19.37 1.05
N MET A 20 -11.76 -18.18 1.10
CA MET A 20 -12.48 -16.93 1.35
C MET A 20 -12.11 -15.91 0.29
N LEU A 21 -13.06 -15.04 -0.04
CA LEU A 21 -12.82 -13.83 -0.81
C LEU A 21 -13.08 -12.63 0.09
N ARG A 22 -12.08 -11.76 0.23
CA ARG A 22 -12.17 -10.53 1.04
C ARG A 22 -12.06 -9.32 0.14
N ALA A 23 -12.98 -8.38 0.32
CA ALA A 23 -12.81 -7.00 -0.08
C ALA A 23 -12.39 -6.19 1.15
N GLY A 24 -11.45 -5.27 0.99
CA GLY A 24 -10.93 -4.51 2.13
C GLY A 24 -10.32 -3.17 1.77
N VAL A 25 -10.11 -2.38 2.82
CA VAL A 25 -9.42 -1.10 2.78
C VAL A 25 -8.28 -1.10 3.80
N HIS A 26 -7.09 -0.69 3.37
CA HIS A 26 -5.93 -0.51 4.23
C HIS A 26 -5.53 0.96 4.26
N TYR A 27 -5.12 1.41 5.44
CA TYR A 27 -4.48 2.70 5.65
C TYR A 27 -3.07 2.49 6.19
N ALA A 28 -2.15 3.32 5.72
CA ALA A 28 -0.77 3.28 6.14
C ALA A 28 -0.05 4.61 5.91
N GLN A 29 1.08 4.81 6.58
CA GLN A 29 1.97 5.94 6.32
C GLN A 29 3.38 5.46 6.01
N LEU A 30 3.82 5.71 4.78
CA LEU A 30 5.13 5.35 4.28
C LEU A 30 6.05 6.55 4.39
N ASN A 31 7.30 6.32 4.79
CA ASN A 31 8.31 7.36 4.83
C ASN A 31 9.70 6.76 4.58
N ALA A 32 10.58 7.55 4.00
CA ALA A 32 12.00 7.23 3.92
C ALA A 32 12.84 8.49 3.87
N GLN A 33 14.09 8.34 4.30
CA GLN A 33 15.07 9.42 4.32
C GLN A 33 16.41 8.88 3.85
N ASP A 34 17.01 9.58 2.90
CA ASP A 34 18.29 9.22 2.29
C ASP A 34 19.45 9.23 3.29
N GLN A 35 19.36 10.07 4.33
CA GLN A 35 20.40 10.19 5.37
C GLN A 35 20.72 8.86 6.08
N TYR A 36 19.78 7.92 6.10
CA TYR A 36 19.94 6.60 6.73
C TYR A 36 20.34 5.50 5.74
N GLN A 37 20.59 5.82 4.46
CA GLN A 37 20.99 4.84 3.46
C GLN A 37 22.48 4.51 3.57
N GLU A 38 22.89 3.28 3.24
CA GLU A 38 24.32 2.93 3.19
C GLU A 38 25.02 3.53 1.98
N ASN A 39 24.29 3.75 0.88
CA ASN A 39 24.84 4.33 -0.33
C ASN A 39 25.22 5.82 -0.12
N THR A 40 26.48 6.16 -0.35
CA THR A 40 27.02 7.51 -0.14
C THR A 40 26.40 8.54 -1.06
N LEU A 41 26.13 8.19 -2.33
CA LEU A 41 25.47 9.09 -3.29
C LEU A 41 24.03 9.39 -2.87
N ARG A 42 23.29 8.39 -2.36
CA ARG A 42 21.94 8.61 -1.81
C ARG A 42 22.00 9.50 -0.58
N ARG A 43 22.91 9.23 0.37
CA ARG A 43 23.10 10.08 1.55
C ARG A 43 23.38 11.54 1.18
N LEU A 44 24.25 11.78 0.19
CA LEU A 44 24.56 13.12 -0.32
C LEU A 44 23.36 13.80 -0.99
N ARG A 45 22.49 13.04 -1.67
CA ARG A 45 21.25 13.55 -2.29
C ARG A 45 20.26 14.09 -1.25
N ASN A 46 20.27 13.50 -0.05
CA ASN A 46 19.54 13.95 1.14
C ASN A 46 18.03 14.16 0.92
N LEU A 47 17.39 13.33 0.10
CA LEU A 47 15.94 13.39 -0.05
C LEU A 47 15.24 12.75 1.15
N SER A 48 14.06 13.28 1.46
CA SER A 48 13.12 12.61 2.36
C SER A 48 11.73 12.76 1.79
N PHE A 49 10.90 11.77 2.06
CA PHE A 49 9.49 11.84 1.75
C PHE A 49 8.68 11.09 2.81
N ALA A 50 7.42 11.45 2.88
CA ALA A 50 6.39 10.70 3.54
C ALA A 50 5.12 10.73 2.67
N THR A 51 4.32 9.68 2.73
CA THR A 51 3.03 9.62 2.05
C THR A 51 2.03 8.85 2.90
N ASN A 52 0.80 9.35 2.92
CA ASN A 52 -0.32 8.55 3.39
C ASN A 52 -0.77 7.67 2.24
N LEU A 53 -1.00 6.38 2.51
CA LEU A 53 -1.39 5.39 1.54
C LEU A 53 -2.74 4.81 1.94
N TRP A 54 -3.71 4.96 1.04
CA TRP A 54 -5.01 4.32 1.11
C TRP A 54 -5.09 3.25 0.02
N GLU A 55 -5.41 2.01 0.39
CA GLU A 55 -5.47 0.89 -0.55
C GLU A 55 -6.84 0.21 -0.44
N GLY A 56 -7.59 0.14 -1.53
CA GLY A 56 -8.75 -0.73 -1.67
C GLY A 56 -8.35 -2.00 -2.41
N HIS A 57 -8.76 -3.17 -1.93
CA HIS A 57 -8.39 -4.44 -2.55
C HIS A 57 -9.53 -5.46 -2.55
N VAL A 58 -9.42 -6.40 -3.47
CA VAL A 58 -10.18 -7.66 -3.48
C VAL A 58 -9.18 -8.80 -3.61
N ALA A 59 -9.25 -9.77 -2.71
CA ALA A 59 -8.28 -10.85 -2.65
C ALA A 59 -8.92 -12.18 -2.24
N GLY A 60 -8.41 -13.25 -2.84
CA GLY A 60 -8.67 -14.61 -2.38
C GLY A 60 -7.72 -14.98 -1.25
N GLU A 61 -8.23 -15.74 -0.29
CA GLU A 61 -7.53 -16.26 0.87
C GLU A 61 -7.64 -17.79 0.89
N PHE A 62 -6.50 -18.46 1.07
CA PHE A 62 -6.44 -19.89 1.31
C PHE A 62 -6.00 -20.15 2.74
N HIS A 63 -6.91 -20.69 3.55
CA HIS A 63 -6.72 -21.02 4.96
C HIS A 63 -6.26 -22.46 5.13
N PHE A 64 -5.04 -22.66 5.64
CA PHE A 64 -4.44 -24.00 5.72
C PHE A 64 -5.18 -24.94 6.68
N LEU A 65 -5.65 -24.40 7.81
CA LEU A 65 -6.28 -25.17 8.89
C LEU A 65 -7.82 -25.19 8.82
N GLY A 66 -8.41 -24.47 7.88
CA GLY A 66 -9.86 -24.25 7.84
C GLY A 66 -10.34 -23.15 8.79
N MET A 67 -11.57 -22.69 8.61
CA MET A 67 -12.15 -21.54 9.34
C MET A 67 -13.36 -21.91 10.21
N THR A 68 -13.96 -23.08 9.99
CA THR A 68 -15.22 -23.48 10.65
C THR A 68 -14.99 -23.82 12.12
N ASP A 69 -14.16 -24.83 12.39
CA ASP A 69 -13.94 -25.39 13.73
C ASP A 69 -12.68 -24.86 14.42
N ARG A 70 -11.96 -23.94 13.78
CA ARG A 70 -10.69 -23.41 14.29
C ARG A 70 -10.84 -21.93 14.64
N VAL A 71 -10.37 -21.58 15.83
CA VAL A 71 -10.27 -20.17 16.27
C VAL A 71 -9.13 -19.47 15.53
N PHE A 72 -8.16 -20.22 15.02
CA PHE A 72 -6.94 -19.71 14.41
C PHE A 72 -6.67 -20.44 13.10
N SER A 73 -6.35 -19.70 12.04
CA SER A 73 -5.85 -20.29 10.79
C SER A 73 -4.81 -19.38 10.14
N PRO A 74 -3.59 -19.89 9.89
CA PRO A 74 -2.70 -19.30 8.92
C PRO A 74 -3.34 -19.31 7.53
N TYR A 75 -3.00 -18.33 6.70
CA TYR A 75 -3.44 -18.24 5.31
C TYR A 75 -2.41 -17.60 4.41
N VAL A 76 -2.57 -17.83 3.12
CA VAL A 76 -1.96 -17.03 2.06
C VAL A 76 -3.05 -16.25 1.33
N MET A 77 -2.69 -15.10 0.77
CA MET A 77 -3.59 -14.28 -0.01
C MET A 77 -2.98 -13.80 -1.32
N GLY A 78 -3.84 -13.57 -2.31
CA GLY A 78 -3.49 -12.96 -3.59
C GLY A 78 -4.69 -12.27 -4.21
N GLY A 79 -4.48 -11.16 -4.91
CA GLY A 79 -5.59 -10.41 -5.47
C GLY A 79 -5.21 -9.22 -6.33
N VAL A 80 -6.10 -8.23 -6.36
CA VAL A 80 -5.93 -6.95 -7.05
C VAL A 80 -6.21 -5.80 -6.10
N ALA A 81 -5.49 -4.71 -6.26
CA ALA A 81 -5.65 -3.52 -5.45
C ALA A 81 -5.54 -2.24 -6.27
N VAL A 82 -6.21 -1.20 -5.78
CA VAL A 82 -6.03 0.19 -6.20
C VAL A 82 -5.59 0.97 -4.98
N PHE A 83 -4.50 1.71 -5.09
CA PHE A 83 -4.00 2.54 -4.00
C PHE A 83 -3.87 3.99 -4.43
N ASN A 84 -4.12 4.88 -3.48
CA ASN A 84 -3.87 6.31 -3.58
C ASN A 84 -2.73 6.68 -2.63
N TYR A 85 -1.83 7.51 -3.11
CA TYR A 85 -0.72 8.06 -2.34
C TYR A 85 -0.55 9.54 -2.68
N ASN A 86 0.10 10.31 -1.82
CA ASN A 86 0.40 11.71 -2.07
C ASN A 86 1.70 12.10 -1.35
N PRO A 87 2.85 12.02 -2.03
CA PRO A 87 4.15 12.20 -1.41
C PRO A 87 4.35 13.67 -1.02
N TYR A 88 4.85 13.86 0.20
CA TYR A 88 5.18 15.15 0.77
C TYR A 88 6.52 15.08 1.50
N ALA A 89 7.14 16.22 1.69
CA ALA A 89 8.32 16.37 2.52
C ALA A 89 8.24 17.67 3.31
N TYR A 90 9.14 17.86 4.26
CA TYR A 90 9.29 19.13 4.96
C TYR A 90 10.29 19.99 4.20
N ALA A 91 9.90 21.23 3.90
CA ALA A 91 10.79 22.20 3.28
C ALA A 91 11.99 22.50 4.21
N PRO A 92 13.12 22.98 3.65
CA PRO A 92 14.23 23.46 4.46
C PRO A 92 13.77 24.51 5.48
N VAL A 93 14.49 24.61 6.61
CA VAL A 93 14.22 25.65 7.62
C VAL A 93 14.34 27.06 6.99
N SER A 94 15.26 27.24 6.04
CA SER A 94 15.40 28.47 5.26
C SER A 94 14.17 28.82 4.40
N ALA A 95 13.30 27.85 4.13
CA ALA A 95 12.04 28.00 3.40
C ALA A 95 10.80 27.85 4.32
N GLY A 96 10.98 27.97 5.63
CA GLY A 96 9.90 27.98 6.62
C GLY A 96 9.55 26.61 7.22
N GLY A 97 10.26 25.52 6.88
CA GLY A 97 10.09 24.23 7.56
C GLY A 97 8.72 23.54 7.38
N GLN A 98 7.89 24.05 6.47
CA GLN A 98 6.51 23.61 6.31
C GLN A 98 6.37 22.32 5.50
N LYS A 99 5.29 21.57 5.73
CA LYS A 99 4.92 20.40 4.93
C LYS A 99 4.55 20.85 3.51
N VAL A 100 5.23 20.28 2.52
CA VAL A 100 5.01 20.58 1.09
C VAL A 100 4.75 19.28 0.32
N PHE A 101 3.70 19.26 -0.50
CA PHE A 101 3.43 18.14 -1.40
C PHE A 101 4.40 18.20 -2.58
N LEU A 102 4.97 17.05 -2.95
CA LEU A 102 6.04 16.99 -3.95
C LEU A 102 5.50 17.01 -5.39
N ARG A 103 4.38 16.32 -5.65
CA ARG A 103 3.79 16.24 -6.99
C ARG A 103 3.57 17.59 -7.67
N PRO A 104 3.00 18.62 -7.01
CA PRO A 104 2.79 19.94 -7.63
C PRO A 104 4.09 20.70 -7.91
N LEU A 105 5.20 20.34 -7.26
CA LEU A 105 6.49 21.00 -7.43
C LEU A 105 7.23 20.52 -8.67
N SER A 106 6.80 19.42 -9.30
CA SER A 106 7.44 18.88 -10.50
C SER A 106 8.96 18.71 -10.30
N THR A 107 9.40 18.06 -9.21
CA THR A 107 10.83 18.01 -8.80
C THR A 107 11.77 17.40 -9.84
N GLU A 108 11.24 16.58 -10.76
CA GLU A 108 11.95 16.04 -11.93
C GLU A 108 11.40 16.61 -13.25
N GLY A 109 10.71 17.74 -13.21
CA GLY A 109 10.14 18.37 -14.40
C GLY A 109 8.87 17.72 -14.94
N GLN A 110 8.16 16.92 -14.12
CA GLN A 110 6.92 16.27 -14.53
C GLN A 110 5.83 17.32 -14.82
N GLY A 111 5.23 17.27 -16.01
CA GLY A 111 4.20 18.21 -16.45
C GLY A 111 4.70 19.61 -16.79
N LEU A 112 6.01 19.82 -16.86
CA LEU A 112 6.58 21.10 -17.30
C LEU A 112 6.65 21.19 -18.82
N SER A 113 6.50 22.40 -19.35
CA SER A 113 6.66 22.66 -20.78
C SER A 113 8.13 22.47 -21.16
N GLY A 114 8.39 21.77 -22.28
CA GLY A 114 9.74 21.55 -22.80
C GLY A 114 10.49 20.35 -22.21
N THR A 115 9.96 19.66 -21.20
CA THR A 115 10.63 18.48 -20.61
C THR A 115 10.19 17.16 -21.24
N GLY A 116 8.99 17.12 -21.85
CA GLY A 116 8.38 15.90 -22.38
C GLY A 116 8.00 14.88 -21.30
N ARG A 117 8.07 15.25 -20.01
CA ARG A 117 7.82 14.34 -18.88
C ARG A 117 6.36 14.46 -18.46
N PRO A 118 5.55 13.39 -18.52
CA PRO A 118 4.16 13.45 -18.08
C PRO A 118 4.05 13.58 -16.56
N THR A 119 3.00 14.25 -16.08
CA THR A 119 2.67 14.25 -14.65
C THR A 119 2.21 12.86 -14.22
N TYR A 120 2.81 12.29 -13.18
CA TYR A 120 2.40 10.99 -12.67
C TYR A 120 1.02 11.04 -11.98
N SER A 121 0.34 9.89 -11.92
CA SER A 121 -0.94 9.73 -11.20
C SER A 121 -0.71 9.37 -9.74
N LEU A 122 -1.51 9.95 -8.85
CA LEU A 122 -1.55 9.62 -7.41
C LEU A 122 -2.34 8.35 -7.11
N THR A 123 -3.08 7.83 -8.09
CA THR A 123 -3.87 6.61 -7.98
C THR A 123 -3.32 5.57 -8.94
N GLN A 124 -3.00 4.38 -8.43
CA GLN A 124 -2.29 3.33 -9.14
C GLN A 124 -2.86 1.95 -8.81
N PHE A 125 -2.59 0.99 -9.70
CA PHE A 125 -2.90 -0.41 -9.48
C PHE A 125 -1.75 -1.14 -8.79
N ALA A 126 -2.08 -2.17 -8.01
CA ALA A 126 -1.12 -3.10 -7.45
C ALA A 126 -1.66 -4.53 -7.48
N ILE A 127 -0.73 -5.49 -7.46
CA ILE A 127 -1.05 -6.91 -7.24
C ILE A 127 -0.57 -7.26 -5.82
N PRO A 128 -1.48 -7.36 -4.84
CA PRO A 128 -1.14 -7.77 -3.48
C PRO A 128 -0.93 -9.28 -3.40
N PHE A 129 0.13 -9.66 -2.69
CA PHE A 129 0.39 -11.01 -2.19
C PHE A 129 0.65 -10.91 -0.69
N GLY A 130 0.33 -11.95 0.07
CA GLY A 130 0.61 -11.95 1.49
C GLY A 130 0.46 -13.30 2.16
N VAL A 131 1.03 -13.38 3.34
CA VAL A 131 0.83 -14.47 4.29
C VAL A 131 0.32 -13.85 5.57
N GLY A 132 -0.58 -14.54 6.24
CA GLY A 132 -1.19 -14.00 7.43
C GLY A 132 -1.70 -15.07 8.35
N VAL A 133 -2.16 -14.61 9.49
CA VAL A 133 -2.75 -15.42 10.53
C VAL A 133 -4.05 -14.76 10.92
N ARG A 134 -5.14 -15.51 10.78
CA ARG A 134 -6.48 -15.07 11.16
C ARG A 134 -6.88 -15.70 12.48
N MET A 135 -7.41 -14.88 13.37
CA MET A 135 -8.00 -15.27 14.64
C MET A 135 -9.48 -14.86 14.66
N LYS A 136 -10.36 -15.82 14.94
CA LYS A 136 -11.80 -15.62 15.09
C LYS A 136 -12.08 -15.04 16.48
N LEU A 137 -12.65 -13.84 16.54
CA LEU A 137 -13.11 -13.22 17.79
C LEU A 137 -14.57 -13.58 18.08
N THR A 138 -15.39 -13.61 17.05
CA THR A 138 -16.78 -14.09 17.07
C THR A 138 -17.05 -14.86 15.78
N ASP A 139 -18.22 -15.49 15.64
CA ASP A 139 -18.58 -16.19 14.38
C ASP A 139 -18.59 -15.28 13.15
N LYS A 140 -18.65 -13.96 13.34
CA LYS A 140 -18.66 -12.98 12.25
C LYS A 140 -17.47 -12.05 12.23
N ILE A 141 -16.71 -11.93 13.31
CA ILE A 141 -15.60 -10.96 13.41
C ILE A 141 -14.29 -11.72 13.58
N GLY A 142 -13.32 -11.41 12.75
CA GLY A 142 -11.96 -11.92 12.86
C GLY A 142 -10.92 -10.81 12.79
N VAL A 143 -9.79 -11.03 13.44
CA VAL A 143 -8.59 -10.20 13.36
C VAL A 143 -7.50 -10.98 12.62
N GLY A 144 -6.84 -10.33 11.68
CA GLY A 144 -5.72 -10.86 10.91
C GLY A 144 -4.44 -10.10 11.27
N ALA A 145 -3.34 -10.83 11.44
CA ALA A 145 -1.99 -10.28 11.36
C ALA A 145 -1.39 -10.70 10.01
N GLU A 146 -0.95 -9.74 9.21
CA GLU A 146 -0.52 -9.95 7.83
C GLU A 146 0.88 -9.42 7.59
N ILE A 147 1.64 -10.17 6.81
CA ILE A 147 2.83 -9.67 6.12
C ILE A 147 2.55 -9.82 4.64
N GLY A 148 2.80 -8.80 3.85
CA GLY A 148 2.69 -8.97 2.42
C GLY A 148 3.45 -7.98 1.59
N TYR A 149 3.34 -8.21 0.28
CA TYR A 149 4.08 -7.56 -0.78
C TYR A 149 3.09 -6.99 -1.78
N ARG A 150 3.30 -5.76 -2.20
CA ARG A 150 2.55 -5.16 -3.31
C ARG A 150 3.49 -4.95 -4.48
N LYS A 151 3.23 -5.70 -5.55
CA LYS A 151 3.83 -5.41 -6.85
C LYS A 151 3.12 -4.18 -7.41
N THR A 152 3.84 -3.08 -7.59
CA THR A 152 3.27 -1.87 -8.20
C THR A 152 3.81 -1.67 -9.62
N PHE A 153 3.22 -0.70 -10.32
CA PHE A 153 3.57 -0.36 -11.70
C PHE A 153 4.07 1.09 -11.83
N THR A 154 4.28 1.77 -10.70
CA THR A 154 4.76 3.15 -10.62
C THR A 154 6.18 3.19 -10.05
N ASP A 155 6.83 4.32 -10.25
CA ASP A 155 8.21 4.62 -9.85
C ASP A 155 8.29 5.98 -9.13
N TYR A 156 7.15 6.42 -8.63
CA TYR A 156 6.95 7.76 -8.09
C TYR A 156 6.32 7.72 -6.70
N ILE A 157 6.34 6.58 -5.99
CA ILE A 157 5.81 6.50 -4.63
C ILE A 157 6.56 7.47 -3.71
N ASP A 158 7.85 7.66 -3.97
CA ASP A 158 8.76 8.57 -3.26
C ASP A 158 9.03 9.91 -4.00
N ASP A 159 8.39 10.16 -5.14
CA ASP A 159 8.65 11.28 -6.05
C ASP A 159 10.03 11.27 -6.73
N VAL A 160 10.64 10.09 -6.94
CA VAL A 160 11.97 9.95 -7.55
C VAL A 160 12.03 8.80 -8.56
N SER A 161 12.15 9.10 -9.86
CA SER A 161 12.17 8.08 -10.92
C SER A 161 13.35 8.23 -11.89
N THR A 162 13.67 9.47 -12.26
CA THR A 162 14.47 9.73 -13.47
C THR A 162 15.72 10.55 -13.15
N SER A 163 15.72 11.81 -13.56
CA SER A 163 16.88 12.68 -13.58
C SER A 163 16.50 14.08 -13.13
N TYR A 164 17.50 14.86 -12.76
CA TYR A 164 17.35 16.30 -12.60
C TYR A 164 16.86 16.94 -13.90
N VAL A 165 15.99 17.94 -13.76
CA VAL A 165 15.53 18.84 -14.83
C VAL A 165 16.39 20.10 -14.78
N ASP A 166 16.51 20.82 -15.90
CA ASP A 166 17.18 22.11 -15.93
C ASP A 166 16.67 23.07 -14.84
N GLN A 167 17.62 23.66 -14.09
CA GLN A 167 17.31 24.52 -12.95
C GLN A 167 16.51 25.76 -13.35
N SER A 168 16.85 26.38 -14.48
CA SER A 168 16.18 27.61 -14.95
C SER A 168 14.74 27.33 -15.38
N THR A 169 14.52 26.17 -16.00
CA THR A 169 13.20 25.67 -16.38
C THR A 169 12.33 25.41 -15.15
N LEU A 170 12.89 24.73 -14.14
CA LEU A 170 12.16 24.44 -12.89
C LEU A 170 11.85 25.72 -12.11
N LEU A 171 12.81 26.63 -12.01
CA LEU A 171 12.66 27.91 -11.33
C LEU A 171 11.59 28.79 -12.00
N SER A 172 11.62 28.92 -13.32
CA SER A 172 10.69 29.78 -14.06
C SER A 172 9.25 29.26 -14.04
N GLN A 173 9.04 27.94 -14.05
CA GLN A 173 7.70 27.35 -14.13
C GLN A 173 7.09 26.97 -12.77
N ARG A 174 7.90 26.71 -11.74
CA ARG A 174 7.44 26.26 -10.41
C ARG A 174 7.98 27.05 -9.22
N GLY A 175 8.96 27.92 -9.44
CA GLY A 175 9.52 28.79 -8.41
C GLY A 175 10.64 28.16 -7.57
N PRO A 176 11.21 28.94 -6.63
CA PRO A 176 12.43 28.57 -5.90
C PRO A 176 12.24 27.35 -4.98
N LEU A 177 11.04 27.17 -4.42
CA LEU A 177 10.74 26.03 -3.56
C LEU A 177 10.90 24.70 -4.32
N ALA A 178 10.47 24.64 -5.58
CA ALA A 178 10.61 23.42 -6.37
C ALA A 178 12.09 23.03 -6.59
N VAL A 179 12.95 24.02 -6.83
CA VAL A 179 14.40 23.81 -6.97
C VAL A 179 15.01 23.27 -5.67
N GLN A 180 14.65 23.87 -4.53
CA GLN A 180 15.14 23.45 -3.21
C GLN A 180 14.68 22.04 -2.85
N MET A 181 13.43 21.68 -3.18
CA MET A 181 12.93 20.34 -2.92
C MET A 181 13.48 19.29 -3.91
N ALA A 182 13.85 19.69 -5.12
CA ALA A 182 14.48 18.80 -6.09
C ALA A 182 15.92 18.43 -5.69
N PHE A 183 16.69 19.38 -5.15
CA PHE A 183 18.11 19.24 -4.81
C PHE A 183 18.41 19.67 -3.37
N ARG A 184 18.61 18.68 -2.49
CA ARG A 184 18.77 18.86 -1.04
C ARG A 184 20.19 18.62 -0.53
N THR A 185 21.14 18.38 -1.42
CA THR A 185 22.57 18.22 -1.08
C THR A 185 23.15 19.42 -0.32
N PRO A 186 22.77 20.70 -0.60
CA PRO A 186 23.25 21.84 0.17
C PRO A 186 22.85 21.85 1.66
N GLU A 187 21.94 20.97 2.08
CA GLU A 187 21.60 20.78 3.50
C GLU A 187 22.59 19.86 4.23
N VAL A 188 23.46 19.15 3.50
CA VAL A 188 24.46 18.24 4.07
C VAL A 188 25.70 19.05 4.50
N PRO A 189 26.21 18.87 5.73
CA PRO A 189 27.42 19.55 6.19
C PRO A 189 28.60 19.31 5.24
N GLY A 190 29.26 20.39 4.80
CA GLY A 190 30.38 20.34 3.85
C GLY A 190 29.98 20.45 2.37
N HIS A 191 28.68 20.51 2.06
CA HIS A 191 28.16 20.54 0.68
C HIS A 191 27.29 21.77 0.36
N THR A 192 27.33 22.81 1.21
CA THR A 192 26.47 24.01 1.12
C THR A 192 26.67 24.83 -0.15
N THR A 193 27.81 24.66 -0.83
CA THR A 193 28.18 25.37 -2.06
C THR A 193 28.08 24.49 -3.31
N ASP A 194 27.59 23.25 -3.18
CA ASP A 194 27.50 22.34 -4.31
C ASP A 194 26.49 22.87 -5.34
N PRO A 195 26.86 22.90 -6.63
CA PRO A 195 25.99 23.43 -7.67
C PRO A 195 24.81 22.48 -7.92
N TYR A 196 23.69 23.05 -8.39
CA TYR A 196 22.58 22.25 -8.86
C TYR A 196 23.03 21.33 -10.01
N PRO A 197 22.64 20.04 -10.04
CA PRO A 197 23.09 19.10 -11.06
C PRO A 197 22.66 19.50 -12.49
N ALA A 198 23.49 19.21 -13.48
CA ALA A 198 23.13 19.45 -14.88
C ALA A 198 21.87 18.68 -15.29
N ASN A 199 21.13 19.22 -16.27
CA ASN A 199 19.95 18.56 -16.82
C ASN A 199 20.29 17.15 -17.31
N GLY A 200 19.47 16.15 -16.94
CA GLY A 200 19.71 14.75 -17.31
C GLY A 200 20.59 13.96 -16.35
N VAL A 201 21.24 14.59 -15.36
CA VAL A 201 21.98 13.86 -14.31
C VAL A 201 21.01 12.99 -13.51
N GLN A 202 21.41 11.74 -13.26
CA GLN A 202 20.57 10.76 -12.59
C GLN A 202 20.15 11.25 -11.19
N ARG A 203 18.83 11.22 -10.93
CA ARG A 203 18.23 11.54 -9.63
C ARG A 203 17.62 10.30 -8.99
N GLY A 204 16.88 9.51 -9.77
CA GLY A 204 16.28 8.23 -9.40
C GLY A 204 16.82 7.08 -10.22
N GLY A 205 16.14 5.94 -10.18
CA GLY A 205 16.46 4.79 -11.03
C GLY A 205 15.19 4.22 -11.63
N SER A 206 15.30 3.48 -12.73
CA SER A 206 14.14 2.96 -13.49
C SER A 206 13.38 1.81 -12.82
N ALA A 207 13.69 1.49 -11.56
CA ALA A 207 13.23 0.30 -10.87
C ALA A 207 11.95 0.59 -10.09
N LYS A 208 10.83 0.04 -10.58
CA LYS A 208 9.50 0.23 -9.99
C LYS A 208 9.48 0.05 -8.47
N ASP A 209 8.83 0.99 -7.82
CA ASP A 209 8.65 0.98 -6.38
C ASP A 209 7.75 -0.18 -5.97
N ASN A 210 8.27 -1.12 -5.19
CA ASN A 210 7.45 -2.11 -4.51
C ASN A 210 7.56 -1.87 -3.01
N TYR A 211 6.48 -2.13 -2.27
CA TYR A 211 6.50 -2.03 -0.82
C TYR A 211 6.06 -3.32 -0.16
N TYR A 212 6.63 -3.53 1.02
CA TYR A 212 6.24 -4.59 1.94
C TYR A 212 5.49 -3.96 3.10
N PHE A 213 4.56 -4.71 3.66
CA PHE A 213 3.83 -4.25 4.82
C PHE A 213 3.68 -5.35 5.85
N ILE A 214 3.58 -4.92 7.10
CA ILE A 214 3.12 -5.70 8.23
C ILE A 214 1.87 -4.99 8.77
N GLY A 215 0.78 -5.71 8.99
CA GLY A 215 -0.48 -5.05 9.31
C GLY A 215 -1.44 -5.87 10.13
N LEU A 216 -2.37 -5.15 10.75
CA LEU A 216 -3.51 -5.72 11.45
C LEU A 216 -4.78 -5.42 10.67
N THR A 217 -5.58 -6.45 10.41
CA THR A 217 -6.87 -6.30 9.73
C THR A 217 -8.01 -6.77 10.62
N LEU A 218 -9.02 -5.94 10.81
CA LEU A 218 -10.32 -6.37 11.35
C LEU A 218 -11.23 -6.73 10.17
N SER A 219 -11.91 -7.87 10.23
CA SER A 219 -12.76 -8.31 9.13
C SER A 219 -14.09 -8.90 9.58
N TYR A 220 -15.13 -8.57 8.81
CA TYR A 220 -16.47 -9.11 8.98
C TYR A 220 -16.72 -10.24 7.96
N ARG A 221 -17.15 -11.39 8.45
CA ARG A 221 -17.57 -12.54 7.64
C ARG A 221 -19.04 -12.39 7.27
N LEU A 222 -19.32 -12.35 5.97
CA LEU A 222 -20.66 -12.45 5.42
C LEU A 222 -21.17 -13.88 5.62
N GLY A 223 -22.41 -14.00 6.10
CA GLY A 223 -22.99 -15.26 6.55
C GLY A 223 -22.99 -16.36 5.48
N GLN A 224 -22.81 -17.59 5.94
CA GLN A 224 -23.10 -18.80 5.18
C GLN A 224 -24.61 -18.78 4.86
N GLY A 225 -24.96 -18.47 3.62
CA GLY A 225 -26.31 -18.70 3.14
C GLY A 225 -26.65 -20.16 3.37
N SER A 226 -27.69 -20.43 4.16
CA SER A 226 -28.42 -21.69 4.10
C SER A 226 -28.76 -21.95 2.64
N GLY A 227 -28.03 -22.87 2.01
CA GLY A 227 -28.06 -23.02 0.56
C GLY A 227 -27.04 -24.05 0.11
N GLY A 228 -27.25 -25.30 0.51
CA GLY A 228 -26.62 -26.44 -0.15
C GLY A 228 -26.91 -26.37 -1.64
N SER A 229 -25.96 -25.84 -2.41
CA SER A 229 -25.86 -26.02 -3.85
C SER A 229 -24.79 -27.07 -4.09
N GLY A 230 -25.09 -28.29 -3.63
CA GLY A 230 -24.49 -29.47 -4.21
C GLY A 230 -24.97 -29.58 -5.65
N PHE A 231 -24.10 -29.24 -6.60
CA PHE A 231 -24.19 -29.77 -7.95
C PHE A 231 -23.99 -31.29 -7.87
N GLY A 232 -25.09 -32.00 -7.65
CA GLY A 232 -25.13 -33.45 -7.56
C GLY A 232 -26.56 -33.90 -7.81
N GLY A 233 -26.86 -34.25 -9.05
CA GLY A 233 -28.12 -34.88 -9.42
C GLY A 233 -28.32 -36.16 -8.61
N GLY A 234 -29.43 -36.25 -7.90
CA GLY A 234 -29.77 -37.42 -7.10
C GLY A 234 -31.22 -37.35 -6.63
N ARG A 235 -32.12 -37.95 -7.41
CA ARG A 235 -33.47 -38.31 -6.96
C ARG A 235 -33.34 -39.20 -5.72
N GLY A 236 -33.88 -38.76 -4.58
CA GLY A 236 -33.84 -39.53 -3.33
C GLY A 236 -34.92 -39.09 -2.36
N SER A 237 -35.89 -39.97 -2.16
CA SER A 237 -37.11 -39.80 -1.37
C SER A 237 -36.86 -39.72 0.15
N SER A 238 -37.69 -38.91 0.83
CA SER A 238 -38.29 -39.17 2.17
C SER A 238 -37.41 -39.39 3.41
N LYS A 239 -37.48 -38.48 4.40
CA LYS A 239 -38.29 -38.61 5.64
C LYS A 239 -37.90 -37.50 6.64
N LYS A 240 -38.89 -36.72 7.07
CA LYS A 240 -38.80 -35.74 8.16
C LYS A 240 -38.77 -36.48 9.51
N TYR A 241 -37.78 -36.22 10.34
CA TYR A 241 -37.87 -36.45 11.79
C TYR A 241 -37.69 -35.13 12.52
N LYS A 242 -38.80 -34.63 13.07
CA LYS A 242 -38.84 -33.58 14.10
C LYS A 242 -38.39 -34.23 15.41
N MET A 243 -37.31 -33.74 16.01
CA MET A 243 -37.02 -34.01 17.42
C MET A 243 -37.50 -32.81 18.23
N GLY A 244 -38.66 -32.95 18.86
CA GLY A 244 -39.16 -32.03 19.89
C GLY A 244 -38.53 -32.38 21.23
N CYS A 245 -38.21 -31.36 22.03
CA CYS A 245 -37.76 -31.51 23.41
C CYS A 245 -38.85 -32.14 24.29
N PRO A 246 -38.50 -33.00 25.25
CA PRO A 246 -39.48 -33.61 26.15
C PRO A 246 -39.90 -32.63 27.25
N THR A 247 -41.20 -32.34 27.33
CA THR A 247 -41.85 -31.77 28.51
C THR A 247 -42.22 -32.89 29.48
N ASN A 248 -41.60 -32.92 30.65
CA ASN A 248 -42.06 -33.78 31.74
C ASN A 248 -43.33 -33.17 32.35
N VAL A 249 -44.30 -34.05 32.54
CA VAL A 249 -45.60 -33.81 33.20
C VAL A 249 -45.48 -34.28 34.65
N TRP A 250 -46.36 -33.71 35.48
CA TRP A 250 -46.61 -33.88 36.93
C TRP A 250 -45.85 -32.90 37.83
#